data_AF-A0A1Q9SYL9-F1
#
_entry.id   AF-A0A1Q9SYL9-F1
#
_cell.length_a   1.000
_cell.length_b   1.000
_cell.length_c   1.000
_cell.angle_alpha   90.00
_cell.angle_beta   90.00
_cell.angle_gamma   90.00
#
_symmetry.space_group_name_H-M   'P 1'
#
loop_
_entity.id
_entity.type
_entity.pdbx_description
1 polymer ?
#
loop_
_entity_poly.entity_id
_entity_poly.type
_entity_poly.pdbx_seq_one_letter_code
_entity_poly.pdbx_strand_id
1 'polypeptide(L)'
;MVRCGGAAGWSWPWALTGAVSLGLGVALKPYVVVLAIALVLVVLWSRQWRRVVAVALLGAVSWGTVALLDGASARGTGLDAQRLAQVEAPFPPEHFLAMGTWDSAEESPVRRWGAYRQDQVEATAAMDPATRTADLRAQAWDQVGGRGLVGNLRFFGAKALWVWGDGTFWAHGEGADSRQASSLPESLSGMTAASRGAGELYDERAGVVQGLWVAVVLLTGAVLLRARADPLLTTWALALGGLTAYLLIFEARPRYVLALVPVVLLVLLRAGLGSADHPTATREAR
;
A
#
# COMPACT_ATOMS: atom_id res chain seq x y z
N MET A 1 -14.55 -4.26 46.47
CA MET A 1 -13.42 -5.04 45.92
C MET A 1 -13.88 -5.77 44.67
N VAL A 2 -13.77 -5.11 43.52
CA VAL A 2 -13.96 -5.75 42.20
C VAL A 2 -12.56 -6.01 41.68
N ARG A 3 -12.14 -7.27 41.67
CA ARG A 3 -10.90 -7.69 41.00
C ARG A 3 -11.14 -7.52 39.50
N CYS A 4 -10.67 -6.41 38.93
CA CYS A 4 -10.50 -6.32 37.49
C CYS A 4 -9.53 -7.43 37.07
N GLY A 5 -10.04 -8.35 36.26
CA GLY A 5 -9.31 -9.50 35.73
C GLY A 5 -7.98 -9.08 35.10
N GLY A 6 -6.98 -9.94 35.31
CA GLY A 6 -5.59 -9.69 34.98
C GLY A 6 -5.37 -9.22 33.54
N ALA A 7 -4.35 -8.38 33.39
CA ALA A 7 -3.76 -8.02 32.12
C ALA A 7 -3.70 -9.25 31.19
N ALA A 8 -4.42 -9.19 30.07
CA ALA A 8 -4.35 -10.23 29.05
C ALA A 8 -2.88 -10.38 28.64
N GLY A 9 -2.26 -11.47 29.10
CA GLY A 9 -0.86 -11.76 28.87
C GLY A 9 -0.58 -11.92 27.38
N TRP A 10 0.64 -11.55 26.99
CA TRP A 10 1.19 -11.82 25.67
C TRP A 10 1.03 -13.30 25.32
N SER A 11 0.21 -13.62 24.32
CA SER A 11 0.03 -14.98 23.83
C SER A 11 1.08 -15.28 22.76
N TRP A 12 2.18 -15.91 23.19
CA TRP A 12 3.26 -16.34 22.30
C TRP A 12 2.80 -17.11 21.05
N PRO A 13 1.78 -18.00 21.10
CA PRO A 13 1.28 -18.66 19.91
C PRO A 13 0.82 -17.67 18.82
N TRP A 14 0.04 -16.66 19.19
CA TRP A 14 -0.45 -15.65 18.25
C TRP A 14 0.66 -14.74 17.74
N ALA A 15 1.64 -14.41 18.58
CA ALA A 15 2.82 -13.65 18.18
C ALA A 15 3.66 -14.42 17.14
N LEU A 16 3.86 -15.72 17.34
CA LEU A 16 4.57 -16.60 16.39
C LEU A 16 3.80 -16.76 15.09
N THR A 17 2.49 -16.99 15.15
CA THR A 17 1.64 -17.04 13.95
C THR A 17 1.74 -15.74 13.17
N GLY A 18 1.64 -14.58 13.85
CA GLY A 18 1.80 -13.28 13.22
C GLY A 18 3.17 -13.10 12.55
N ALA A 19 4.26 -13.56 13.18
CA ALA A 19 5.60 -13.49 12.62
C ALA A 19 5.77 -14.38 11.37
N VAL A 20 5.21 -15.60 11.38
CA VAL A 20 5.20 -16.49 10.21
C VAL A 20 4.35 -15.89 9.09
N SER A 21 3.16 -15.37 9.39
CA SER A 21 2.31 -14.68 8.41
C SER A 21 2.99 -13.45 7.80
N LEU A 22 3.74 -12.68 8.60
CA LEU A 22 4.53 -11.57 8.11
C LEU A 22 5.66 -12.04 7.17
N GLY A 23 6.37 -13.11 7.53
CA GLY A 23 7.39 -13.73 6.67
C GLY A 23 6.82 -14.23 5.34
N LEU A 24 5.68 -14.92 5.38
CA LEU A 24 4.93 -15.33 4.18
C LEU A 24 4.54 -14.12 3.32
N GLY A 25 4.03 -13.06 3.96
CA GLY A 25 3.66 -11.82 3.26
C GLY A 25 4.85 -11.16 2.56
N VAL A 26 6.00 -11.07 3.23
CA VAL A 26 7.24 -10.51 2.65
C VAL A 26 7.74 -11.38 1.49
N ALA A 27 7.70 -12.71 1.62
CA ALA A 27 8.07 -13.63 0.55
C ALA A 27 7.16 -13.48 -0.69
N LEU A 28 5.86 -13.21 -0.48
CA LEU A 28 4.91 -12.97 -1.57
C LEU A 28 5.08 -11.59 -2.20
N LYS A 29 5.20 -10.53 -1.38
CA LYS A 29 5.39 -9.15 -1.82
C LYS A 29 6.26 -8.36 -0.82
N PRO A 30 7.45 -7.89 -1.22
CA PRO A 30 8.39 -7.24 -0.31
C PRO A 30 7.86 -6.01 0.43
N TYR A 31 6.91 -5.24 -0.13
CA TYR A 31 6.38 -4.03 0.54
C TYR A 31 5.64 -4.32 1.85
N VAL A 32 5.28 -5.59 2.14
CA VAL A 32 4.73 -6.00 3.44
C VAL A 32 5.70 -5.68 4.59
N VAL A 33 7.00 -5.51 4.31
CA VAL A 33 8.01 -5.06 5.28
C VAL A 33 7.65 -3.73 5.95
N VAL A 34 6.84 -2.88 5.31
CA VAL A 34 6.36 -1.63 5.90
C VAL A 34 5.58 -1.86 7.20
N LEU A 35 4.82 -2.96 7.29
CA LEU A 35 4.13 -3.35 8.52
C LEU A 35 5.12 -3.71 9.64
N ALA A 36 6.21 -4.38 9.30
CA ALA A 36 7.29 -4.70 10.24
C ALA A 36 7.96 -3.43 10.76
N ILE A 37 8.27 -2.49 9.87
CA ILE A 37 8.84 -1.18 10.21
C ILE A 37 7.89 -0.42 11.15
N ALA A 38 6.59 -0.36 10.83
CA ALA A 38 5.61 0.29 11.69
C ALA A 38 5.55 -0.31 13.10
N LEU A 39 5.56 -1.64 13.21
CA LEU A 39 5.57 -2.35 14.50
C LEU A 39 6.84 -2.03 15.30
N VAL A 40 8.01 -2.05 14.65
CA VAL A 40 9.30 -1.72 15.27
C VAL A 40 9.27 -0.28 15.78
N LEU A 41 8.78 0.69 15.00
CA LEU A 41 8.67 2.09 15.43
C LEU A 41 7.79 2.25 16.67
N VAL A 42 6.63 1.58 16.72
CA VAL A 42 5.73 1.61 17.89
C VAL A 42 6.40 1.01 19.13
N VAL A 43 7.11 -0.11 18.97
CA VAL A 43 7.76 -0.78 20.09
C VAL A 43 8.99 -0.01 20.59
N LEU A 44 9.79 0.56 19.70
CA LEU A 44 10.88 1.47 20.07
C LEU A 44 10.35 2.70 20.81
N TRP A 45 9.25 3.28 20.35
CA TRP A 45 8.59 4.42 20.99
C TRP A 45 8.12 4.09 22.41
N SER A 46 7.70 2.84 22.66
CA SER A 46 7.28 2.39 23.99
C SER A 46 8.41 2.37 25.04
N ARG A 47 9.69 2.42 24.60
CA ARG A 47 10.90 2.30 25.44
C ARG A 47 10.96 1.05 26.33
N GLN A 48 10.20 0.02 25.98
CA GLN A 48 10.19 -1.25 26.72
C GLN A 48 11.15 -2.25 26.08
N TRP A 49 12.41 -2.30 26.56
CA TRP A 49 13.46 -3.12 25.96
C TRP A 49 13.08 -4.61 25.81
N ARG A 50 12.30 -5.17 26.75
CA ARG A 50 11.81 -6.55 26.67
C ARG A 50 10.94 -6.78 25.43
N ARG A 51 10.11 -5.79 25.06
CA ARG A 51 9.28 -5.84 23.84
C ARG A 51 10.14 -5.68 22.59
N VAL A 52 11.19 -4.86 22.64
CA VAL A 52 12.16 -4.72 21.53
C VAL A 52 12.84 -6.05 21.25
N VAL A 53 13.33 -6.74 22.28
CA VAL A 53 13.93 -8.08 22.14
C VAL A 53 12.91 -9.08 21.59
N ALA A 54 11.67 -9.08 22.10
CA ALA A 54 10.62 -9.96 21.59
C ALA A 54 10.33 -9.72 20.10
N VAL A 55 10.20 -8.46 19.67
CA VAL A 55 10.00 -8.11 18.25
C VAL A 55 11.21 -8.51 17.40
N ALA A 56 12.44 -8.34 17.90
CA ALA A 56 13.64 -8.78 17.19
C ALA A 56 13.65 -10.30 16.98
N LEU A 57 13.27 -11.08 18.00
CA LEU A 57 13.12 -12.55 17.88
C LEU A 57 12.03 -12.93 16.88
N LEU A 58 10.88 -12.25 16.91
CA LEU A 58 9.83 -12.46 15.91
C LEU A 58 10.29 -12.08 14.50
N GLY A 59 11.10 -11.02 14.37
CA GLY A 59 11.74 -10.64 13.11
C GLY A 59 12.65 -11.74 12.56
N ALA A 60 13.41 -12.41 13.44
CA ALA A 60 14.21 -13.58 13.05
C ALA A 60 13.34 -14.76 12.58
N VAL A 61 12.16 -14.97 13.18
CA VAL A 61 11.17 -15.97 12.71
C VAL A 61 10.62 -15.60 11.34
N SER A 62 10.26 -14.34 11.11
CA SER A 62 9.81 -13.86 9.79
C SER A 62 10.90 -14.04 8.73
N TRP A 63 12.14 -13.68 9.05
CA TRP A 63 13.30 -13.88 8.16
C TRP A 63 13.56 -15.37 7.88
N GLY A 64 13.55 -16.21 8.91
CA GLY A 64 13.69 -17.65 8.77
C GLY A 64 12.60 -18.27 7.89
N THR A 65 11.37 -17.73 7.96
CA THR A 65 10.26 -18.15 7.09
C THR A 65 10.57 -17.84 5.62
N VAL A 66 11.05 -16.62 5.32
CA VAL A 66 11.45 -16.24 3.94
C VAL A 66 12.58 -17.15 3.44
N ALA A 67 13.65 -17.31 4.22
CA ALA A 67 14.79 -18.14 3.83
C ALA A 67 14.41 -19.62 3.63
N LEU A 68 13.51 -20.15 4.46
CA LEU A 68 12.99 -21.51 4.32
C LEU A 68 12.18 -21.67 3.03
N LEU A 69 11.30 -20.71 2.71
CA LEU A 69 10.48 -20.75 1.50
C LEU A 69 11.34 -20.66 0.25
N ASP A 70 12.35 -19.79 0.25
CA ASP A 70 13.30 -19.65 -0.86
C ASP A 70 14.05 -20.97 -1.09
N GLY A 71 14.65 -21.53 -0.03
CA GLY A 71 15.36 -22.81 -0.11
C GLY A 71 14.47 -24.01 -0.44
N ALA A 72 13.22 -24.03 0.03
CA ALA A 72 12.25 -25.08 -0.28
C ALA A 72 11.72 -24.96 -1.71
N SER A 73 11.45 -23.74 -2.19
CA SER A 73 11.02 -23.47 -3.56
C SER A 73 12.07 -23.92 -4.56
N ALA A 74 13.33 -23.56 -4.31
CA ALA A 74 14.46 -23.95 -5.16
C ALA A 74 14.57 -25.49 -5.28
N ARG A 75 14.41 -26.22 -4.16
CA ARG A 75 14.50 -27.70 -4.15
C ARG A 75 13.26 -28.40 -4.71
N GLY A 76 12.06 -27.89 -4.43
CA GLY A 76 10.80 -28.57 -4.70
C GLY A 76 10.26 -28.35 -6.11
N THR A 77 10.57 -27.20 -6.73
CA THR A 77 10.05 -26.86 -8.05
C THR A 77 11.01 -27.21 -9.19
N GLY A 78 12.28 -27.50 -8.87
CA GLY A 78 13.33 -27.60 -9.90
C GLY A 78 13.52 -26.31 -10.69
N LEU A 79 12.88 -25.20 -10.29
CA LEU A 79 13.17 -23.84 -10.74
C LEU A 79 14.48 -23.41 -10.07
N ASP A 80 15.55 -24.11 -10.42
CA ASP A 80 16.90 -23.76 -9.99
C ASP A 80 17.27 -22.38 -10.58
N ALA A 81 18.33 -21.79 -10.03
CA ALA A 81 19.00 -20.55 -10.40
C ALA A 81 19.09 -20.29 -11.92
N GLN A 82 18.95 -21.31 -12.78
CA GLN A 82 18.85 -21.21 -14.23
C GLN A 82 17.63 -20.42 -14.77
N ARG A 83 16.45 -20.49 -14.12
CA ARG A 83 15.27 -19.67 -14.52
C ARG A 83 15.29 -18.28 -13.90
N LEU A 84 15.91 -18.15 -12.73
CA LEU A 84 16.33 -16.87 -12.16
C LEU A 84 17.41 -16.20 -13.03
N ALA A 85 18.29 -16.99 -13.67
CA ALA A 85 19.27 -16.52 -14.64
C ALA A 85 18.64 -16.14 -15.99
N GLN A 86 17.45 -16.68 -16.33
CA GLN A 86 16.65 -16.15 -17.45
C GLN A 86 16.08 -14.74 -17.16
N VAL A 87 16.02 -14.34 -15.88
CA VAL A 87 15.92 -12.92 -15.50
C VAL A 87 17.35 -12.37 -15.50
N GLU A 88 17.98 -12.36 -16.69
CA GLU A 88 19.42 -12.13 -16.87
C GLU A 88 19.87 -10.75 -16.37
N ALA A 89 18.91 -9.81 -16.25
CA ALA A 89 19.12 -8.51 -15.64
C ALA A 89 17.81 -7.95 -15.04
N PRO A 90 17.44 -8.30 -13.78
CA PRO A 90 16.22 -7.78 -13.17
C PRO A 90 16.25 -6.25 -13.11
N PHE A 91 15.08 -5.64 -13.18
CA PHE A 91 15.00 -4.19 -12.98
C PHE A 91 15.31 -3.85 -11.53
N PRO A 92 16.27 -2.96 -11.27
CA PRO A 92 16.59 -2.56 -9.92
C PRO A 92 15.45 -1.69 -9.36
N PRO A 93 15.31 -1.58 -8.03
CA PRO A 93 14.29 -0.71 -7.40
C PRO A 93 14.32 0.73 -7.93
N GLU A 94 15.49 1.22 -8.33
CA GLU A 94 15.69 2.53 -8.93
C GLU A 94 14.87 2.74 -10.22
N HIS A 95 14.53 1.69 -10.95
CA HIS A 95 13.63 1.77 -12.11
C HIS A 95 12.24 2.28 -11.69
N PHE A 96 11.69 1.69 -10.63
CA PHE A 96 10.40 2.10 -10.08
C PHE A 96 10.48 3.46 -9.39
N LEU A 97 11.64 3.84 -8.85
CA LEU A 97 11.88 5.18 -8.31
C LEU A 97 11.89 6.24 -9.42
N ALA A 98 12.59 5.97 -10.53
CA ALA A 98 12.65 6.85 -11.69
C ALA A 98 11.27 7.01 -12.36
N MET A 99 10.49 5.92 -12.46
CA MET A 99 9.08 6.01 -12.89
C MET A 99 8.21 6.74 -11.87
N GLY A 100 8.39 6.45 -10.58
CA GLY A 100 7.59 7.02 -9.50
C GLY A 100 7.77 8.51 -9.32
N THR A 101 8.95 9.01 -9.67
CA THR A 101 9.24 10.44 -9.67
C THR A 101 8.85 11.10 -10.98
N TRP A 102 8.51 10.39 -12.06
CA TRP A 102 8.27 10.99 -13.38
C TRP A 102 6.94 11.73 -13.48
N ASP A 103 6.95 12.86 -14.19
CA ASP A 103 5.77 13.67 -14.50
C ASP A 103 5.57 13.66 -16.02
N SER A 104 4.38 13.28 -16.48
CA SER A 104 4.14 13.23 -17.92
C SER A 104 4.10 14.59 -18.60
N ALA A 105 3.92 15.66 -17.82
CA ALA A 105 3.75 17.04 -18.29
C ALA A 105 2.62 17.20 -19.34
N GLU A 106 1.76 16.19 -19.49
CA GLU A 106 0.56 16.28 -20.31
C GLU A 106 -0.47 17.18 -19.63
N GLU A 107 -1.44 17.69 -20.39
CA GLU A 107 -2.55 18.43 -19.83
C GLU A 107 -3.54 17.52 -19.10
N SER A 108 -4.22 18.07 -18.10
CA SER A 108 -5.33 17.36 -17.44
C SER A 108 -6.46 17.12 -18.46
N PRO A 109 -7.13 15.95 -18.46
CA PRO A 109 -7.12 14.89 -17.44
C PRO A 109 -6.14 13.75 -17.68
N VAL A 110 -5.35 13.76 -18.76
CA VAL A 110 -4.47 12.64 -19.14
C VAL A 110 -3.11 12.64 -18.43
N ARG A 111 -2.79 13.73 -17.72
CA ARG A 111 -1.55 13.85 -16.94
C ARG A 111 -1.37 12.69 -15.96
N ARG A 112 -0.19 12.05 -16.04
CA ARG A 112 0.20 10.92 -15.20
C ARG A 112 1.25 11.35 -14.19
N TRP A 113 1.04 10.95 -12.94
CA TRP A 113 1.90 11.32 -11.82
C TRP A 113 2.62 10.08 -11.28
N GLY A 114 3.88 9.90 -11.69
CA GLY A 114 4.71 8.82 -11.18
C GLY A 114 4.22 7.43 -11.57
N ALA A 115 3.83 7.26 -12.84
CA ALA A 115 3.07 6.11 -13.30
C ALA A 115 3.85 5.24 -14.30
N TYR A 116 3.38 4.01 -14.52
CA TYR A 116 3.93 3.12 -15.55
C TYR A 116 4.07 3.79 -16.93
N ARG A 117 5.21 3.55 -17.56
CA ARG A 117 5.58 4.06 -18.88
C ARG A 117 6.39 3.00 -19.65
N GLN A 118 5.88 2.57 -20.80
CA GLN A 118 6.45 1.49 -21.59
C GLN A 118 7.85 1.81 -22.15
N ASP A 119 8.05 3.04 -22.62
CA ASP A 119 9.35 3.57 -23.06
C ASP A 119 10.43 3.50 -21.97
N GLN A 120 10.09 3.72 -20.69
CA GLN A 120 11.03 3.60 -19.57
C GLN A 120 11.41 2.14 -19.34
N VAL A 121 10.46 1.22 -19.50
CA VAL A 121 10.72 -0.23 -19.43
C VAL A 121 11.71 -0.63 -20.53
N GLU A 122 11.44 -0.22 -21.77
CA GLU A 122 12.30 -0.50 -22.92
C GLU A 122 13.69 0.13 -22.76
N ALA A 123 13.75 1.41 -22.35
CA ALA A 123 15.01 2.10 -22.08
C ALA A 123 15.81 1.40 -20.97
N THR A 124 15.15 0.99 -19.88
CA THR A 124 15.81 0.30 -18.77
C THR A 124 16.32 -1.08 -19.18
N ALA A 125 15.56 -1.81 -20.00
CA ALA A 125 15.99 -3.10 -20.54
C ALA A 125 17.23 -2.97 -21.44
N ALA A 126 17.33 -1.85 -22.19
CA ALA A 126 18.46 -1.56 -23.06
C ALA A 126 19.69 -0.99 -22.32
N MET A 127 19.56 -0.58 -21.05
CA MET A 127 20.69 -0.08 -20.25
C MET A 127 21.68 -1.19 -19.90
N ASP A 128 22.97 -0.84 -19.92
CA ASP A 128 24.06 -1.69 -19.43
C ASP A 128 23.83 -2.05 -17.95
N PRO A 129 23.72 -3.36 -17.62
CA PRO A 129 23.51 -3.81 -16.25
C PRO A 129 24.51 -3.24 -15.23
N ALA A 130 25.76 -2.95 -15.64
CA ALA A 130 26.78 -2.45 -14.72
C ALA A 130 26.55 -1.00 -14.24
N THR A 131 25.87 -0.18 -15.05
CA THR A 131 25.64 1.25 -14.80
C THR A 131 24.18 1.58 -14.50
N ARG A 132 23.25 0.74 -14.94
CA ARG A 132 21.78 0.88 -14.82
C ARG A 132 21.30 1.44 -13.48
N THR A 133 21.74 0.89 -12.36
CA THR A 133 21.32 1.35 -11.03
C THR A 133 21.75 2.79 -10.74
N ALA A 134 22.97 3.17 -11.11
CA ALA A 134 23.47 4.53 -10.91
C ALA A 134 22.73 5.53 -11.81
N ASP A 135 22.51 5.16 -13.08
CA ASP A 135 21.86 6.01 -14.07
C ASP A 135 20.38 6.27 -13.72
N LEU A 136 19.64 5.24 -13.32
CA LEU A 136 18.25 5.39 -12.89
C LEU A 136 18.13 6.22 -11.60
N ARG A 137 19.10 6.06 -10.68
CA ARG A 137 19.16 6.90 -9.47
C ARG A 137 19.42 8.36 -9.82
N ALA A 138 20.37 8.62 -10.72
CA ALA A 138 20.65 9.97 -11.21
C ALA A 138 19.40 10.56 -11.88
N GLN A 139 18.73 9.79 -12.73
CA GLN A 139 17.48 10.18 -13.39
C GLN A 139 16.41 10.59 -12.36
N ALA A 140 16.19 9.81 -11.31
CA ALA A 140 15.24 10.16 -10.25
C ALA A 140 15.64 11.44 -9.50
N TRP A 141 16.94 11.62 -9.23
CA TRP A 141 17.45 12.83 -8.58
C TRP A 141 17.33 14.07 -9.46
N ASP A 142 17.60 13.97 -10.76
CA ASP A 142 17.45 15.09 -11.70
C ASP A 142 15.99 15.51 -11.80
N GLN A 143 15.07 14.55 -11.83
CA GLN A 143 13.64 14.80 -11.82
C GLN A 143 13.18 15.53 -10.54
N VAL A 144 13.61 15.05 -9.37
CA VAL A 144 13.29 15.70 -8.08
C VAL A 144 13.97 17.06 -7.97
N GLY A 145 15.27 17.15 -8.29
CA GLY A 145 16.06 18.37 -8.23
C GLY A 145 15.53 19.45 -9.17
N GLY A 146 15.21 19.10 -10.42
CA GLY A 146 14.68 20.01 -11.42
C GLY A 146 13.33 20.65 -11.06
N ARG A 147 12.51 19.98 -10.24
CA ARG A 147 11.26 20.57 -9.71
C ARG A 147 11.46 21.55 -8.57
N GLY A 148 12.56 21.42 -7.81
CA GLY A 148 12.75 22.12 -6.54
C GLY A 148 11.69 21.79 -5.48
N LEU A 149 11.76 22.44 -4.31
CA LEU A 149 10.89 22.11 -3.17
C LEU A 149 9.40 22.28 -3.49
N VAL A 150 9.00 23.45 -4.01
CA VAL A 150 7.60 23.77 -4.30
C VAL A 150 7.06 22.87 -5.41
N GLY A 151 7.85 22.60 -6.45
CA GLY A 151 7.45 21.70 -7.53
C GLY A 151 7.25 20.27 -7.04
N ASN A 152 8.10 19.78 -6.12
CA ASN A 152 7.89 18.46 -5.52
C ASN A 152 6.67 18.40 -4.60
N LEU A 153 6.40 19.43 -3.80
CA LEU A 153 5.17 19.48 -2.99
C LEU A 153 3.92 19.42 -3.86
N ARG A 154 3.91 20.14 -4.99
CA ARG A 154 2.84 20.08 -5.98
C ARG A 154 2.74 18.70 -6.63
N PHE A 155 3.87 18.14 -7.07
CA PHE A 155 3.93 16.83 -7.70
C PHE A 155 3.42 15.73 -6.77
N PHE A 156 3.94 15.61 -5.55
CA PHE A 156 3.52 14.57 -4.61
C PHE A 156 2.10 14.79 -4.10
N GLY A 157 1.64 16.04 -3.96
CA GLY A 157 0.24 16.34 -3.65
C GLY A 157 -0.70 15.90 -4.77
N ALA A 158 -0.38 16.24 -6.01
CA ALA A 158 -1.16 15.82 -7.18
C ALA A 158 -1.11 14.30 -7.37
N LYS A 159 0.04 13.66 -7.15
CA LYS A 159 0.19 12.21 -7.16
C LYS A 159 -0.66 11.55 -6.07
N ALA A 160 -0.68 12.09 -4.85
CA ALA A 160 -1.52 11.58 -3.77
C ALA A 160 -3.00 11.63 -4.17
N LEU A 161 -3.47 12.76 -4.70
CA LEU A 161 -4.83 12.91 -5.20
C LEU A 161 -5.13 12.00 -6.38
N TRP A 162 -4.18 11.78 -7.27
CA TRP A 162 -4.36 10.91 -8.42
C TRP A 162 -4.43 9.43 -8.01
N VAL A 163 -3.57 8.97 -7.11
CA VAL A 163 -3.53 7.57 -6.63
C VAL A 163 -4.68 7.28 -5.66
N TRP A 164 -4.95 8.16 -4.70
CA TRP A 164 -5.97 7.94 -3.67
C TRP A 164 -7.32 8.52 -4.02
N GLY A 165 -7.42 9.38 -5.03
CA GLY A 165 -8.66 10.08 -5.36
C GLY A 165 -9.51 9.42 -6.43
N ASP A 166 -9.12 8.26 -6.97
CA ASP A 166 -9.94 7.50 -7.91
C ASP A 166 -10.62 6.32 -7.20
N GLY A 167 -11.89 6.48 -6.88
CA GLY A 167 -12.74 5.48 -6.24
C GLY A 167 -13.21 4.36 -7.18
N THR A 168 -12.93 4.45 -8.48
CA THR A 168 -13.04 3.31 -9.40
C THR A 168 -11.78 2.44 -9.37
N PHE A 169 -10.71 2.91 -8.72
CA PHE A 169 -9.43 2.22 -8.60
C PHE A 169 -8.86 1.81 -9.96
N TRP A 170 -9.03 2.63 -10.99
CA TRP A 170 -8.56 2.36 -12.35
C TRP A 170 -9.10 1.05 -12.95
N ALA A 171 -10.28 0.59 -12.53
CA ALA A 171 -10.81 -0.73 -12.87
C ALA A 171 -10.93 -1.01 -14.39
N HIS A 172 -10.96 0.03 -15.24
CA HIS A 172 -11.18 -0.10 -16.68
C HIS A 172 -10.13 0.63 -17.54
N GLY A 173 -9.10 1.19 -16.90
CA GLY A 173 -8.06 1.93 -17.60
C GLY A 173 -6.92 1.04 -18.12
N GLU A 174 -6.98 -0.28 -17.92
CA GLU A 174 -6.03 -1.24 -18.47
C GLU A 174 -6.72 -2.37 -19.25
N GLY A 175 -6.01 -2.90 -20.24
CA GLY A 175 -6.48 -4.02 -21.05
C GLY A 175 -7.60 -3.65 -22.02
N ALA A 176 -8.29 -4.68 -22.50
CA ALA A 176 -9.43 -4.56 -23.41
C ALA A 176 -10.78 -4.73 -22.68
N ASP A 177 -10.77 -4.79 -21.35
CA ASP A 177 -11.96 -5.10 -20.53
C ASP A 177 -13.06 -4.04 -20.65
N SER A 178 -12.69 -2.80 -20.98
CA SER A 178 -13.62 -1.74 -21.36
C SER A 178 -14.32 -1.99 -22.71
N ARG A 179 -13.78 -2.88 -23.56
CA ARG A 179 -14.19 -3.10 -24.96
C ARG A 179 -14.75 -4.50 -25.26
N GLN A 180 -14.54 -5.50 -24.41
CA GLN A 180 -14.98 -6.88 -24.67
C GLN A 180 -16.46 -7.11 -24.37
N ALA A 181 -17.15 -7.97 -25.14
CA ALA A 181 -18.54 -8.37 -24.88
C ALA A 181 -18.69 -9.06 -23.51
N SER A 182 -19.86 -8.93 -22.87
CA SER A 182 -20.09 -9.58 -21.58
C SER A 182 -20.17 -11.09 -21.75
N SER A 183 -19.50 -11.82 -20.87
CA SER A 183 -19.65 -13.27 -20.73
C SER A 183 -20.79 -13.67 -19.80
N LEU A 184 -21.46 -12.70 -19.16
CA LEU A 184 -22.56 -12.97 -18.23
C LEU A 184 -23.91 -13.17 -18.95
N PRO A 185 -24.82 -13.98 -18.39
CA PRO A 185 -26.18 -14.12 -18.90
C PRO A 185 -26.94 -12.79 -18.96
N GLU A 186 -27.92 -12.69 -19.86
CA GLU A 186 -28.75 -11.50 -20.07
C GLU A 186 -29.53 -11.06 -18.81
N SER A 187 -29.87 -12.00 -17.92
CA SER A 187 -30.47 -11.71 -16.62
C SER A 187 -29.58 -10.87 -15.69
N LEU A 188 -28.28 -10.82 -15.96
CA LEU A 188 -27.28 -10.00 -15.26
C LEU A 188 -26.78 -8.82 -16.11
N SER A 189 -27.52 -8.46 -17.16
CA SER A 189 -27.20 -7.35 -18.07
C SER A 189 -27.05 -6.01 -17.35
N GLY A 190 -27.84 -5.72 -16.32
CA GLY A 190 -27.68 -4.51 -15.49
C GLY A 190 -26.36 -4.47 -14.72
N MET A 191 -25.95 -5.59 -14.13
CA MET A 191 -24.63 -5.68 -13.45
C MET A 191 -23.48 -5.51 -14.45
N THR A 192 -23.64 -6.06 -15.64
CA THR A 192 -22.71 -5.88 -16.76
C THR A 192 -22.63 -4.42 -17.20
N ALA A 193 -23.78 -3.76 -17.39
CA ALA A 193 -23.87 -2.37 -17.82
C ALA A 193 -23.24 -1.40 -16.80
N ALA A 194 -23.34 -1.70 -15.50
CA ALA A 194 -22.69 -0.91 -14.46
C ALA A 194 -21.20 -1.24 -14.29
N SER A 195 -20.80 -2.49 -14.51
CA SER A 195 -19.44 -2.96 -14.23
C SER A 195 -18.48 -2.81 -15.40
N ARG A 196 -18.92 -2.37 -16.57
CA ARG A 196 -18.09 -2.16 -17.76
C ARG A 196 -17.82 -0.68 -17.98
N GLY A 197 -16.57 -0.30 -18.25
CA GLY A 197 -16.19 1.09 -18.52
C GLY A 197 -16.93 1.76 -19.69
N ALA A 198 -17.46 0.98 -20.63
CA ALA A 198 -18.28 1.47 -21.75
C ALA A 198 -19.77 1.12 -21.62
N GLY A 199 -20.22 0.63 -20.46
CA GLY A 199 -21.62 0.34 -20.20
C GLY A 199 -22.39 1.59 -19.80
N GLU A 200 -23.68 1.65 -20.14
CA GLU A 200 -24.53 2.84 -19.96
C GLU A 200 -24.69 3.27 -18.49
N LEU A 201 -24.51 2.35 -17.54
CA LEU A 201 -24.61 2.64 -16.09
C LEU A 201 -23.25 2.89 -15.43
N TYR A 202 -22.17 2.89 -16.21
CA TYR A 202 -20.82 3.01 -15.67
C TYR A 202 -20.59 4.35 -14.98
N ASP A 203 -20.97 5.46 -15.62
CA ASP A 203 -20.72 6.80 -15.10
C ASP A 203 -21.46 7.04 -13.77
N GLU A 204 -22.71 6.56 -13.66
CA GLU A 204 -23.48 6.62 -12.41
C GLU A 204 -22.80 5.80 -11.30
N ARG A 205 -22.44 4.54 -11.61
CA ARG A 205 -21.72 3.69 -10.65
C ARG A 205 -20.39 4.33 -10.26
N ALA A 206 -19.63 4.86 -11.21
CA ALA A 206 -18.34 5.49 -11.01
C ALA A 206 -18.49 6.68 -10.06
N GLY A 207 -19.51 7.53 -10.25
CA GLY A 207 -19.84 8.62 -9.33
C GLY A 207 -20.17 8.14 -7.91
N VAL A 208 -20.95 7.06 -7.78
CA VAL A 208 -21.30 6.47 -6.47
C VAL A 208 -20.07 5.93 -5.76
N VAL A 209 -19.24 5.11 -6.43
CA VAL A 209 -18.05 4.53 -5.78
C VAL A 209 -16.99 5.60 -5.50
N GLN A 210 -16.89 6.62 -6.36
CA GLN A 210 -16.06 7.80 -6.11
C GLN A 210 -16.47 8.53 -4.84
N GLY A 211 -17.77 8.85 -4.71
CA GLY A 211 -18.31 9.52 -3.53
C GLY A 211 -18.11 8.69 -2.25
N LEU A 212 -18.39 7.38 -2.32
CA LEU A 212 -18.20 6.46 -1.20
C LEU A 212 -16.73 6.39 -0.78
N TRP A 213 -15.81 6.26 -1.74
CA TRP A 213 -14.39 6.15 -1.46
C TRP A 213 -13.83 7.43 -0.83
N VAL A 214 -14.17 8.60 -1.39
CA VAL A 214 -13.79 9.89 -0.80
C VAL A 214 -14.35 10.03 0.61
N ALA A 215 -15.60 9.62 0.85
CA ALA A 215 -16.18 9.62 2.18
C ALA A 215 -15.40 8.71 3.16
N VAL A 216 -15.02 7.50 2.74
CA VAL A 216 -14.21 6.58 3.57
C VAL A 216 -12.87 7.21 3.94
N VAL A 217 -12.15 7.79 2.97
CA VAL A 217 -10.84 8.43 3.23
C VAL A 217 -10.98 9.62 4.18
N LEU A 218 -11.96 10.50 3.95
CA LEU A 218 -12.21 11.68 4.78
C LEU A 218 -12.64 11.31 6.21
N LEU A 219 -13.56 10.34 6.34
CA LEU A 219 -13.99 9.83 7.65
C LEU A 219 -12.84 9.17 8.40
N THR A 220 -12.01 8.38 7.70
CA THR A 220 -10.83 7.75 8.31
C THR A 220 -9.88 8.81 8.87
N GLY A 221 -9.56 9.85 8.09
CA GLY A 221 -8.76 10.98 8.55
C GLY A 221 -9.39 11.71 9.74
N ALA A 222 -10.68 12.07 9.64
CA ALA A 222 -11.39 12.81 10.68
C ALA A 222 -11.47 12.05 12.02
N VAL A 223 -11.69 10.75 11.97
CA VAL A 223 -11.74 9.89 13.15
C VAL A 223 -10.34 9.66 13.73
N LEU A 224 -9.31 9.47 12.89
CA LEU A 224 -7.92 9.36 13.36
C LEU A 224 -7.46 10.60 14.14
N LEU A 225 -7.87 11.80 13.71
CA LEU A 225 -7.55 13.04 14.41
C LEU A 225 -8.14 13.13 15.83
N ARG A 226 -9.19 12.36 16.12
CA ARG A 226 -9.88 12.32 17.42
C ARG A 226 -9.56 11.06 18.23
N ALA A 227 -9.05 10.02 17.58
CA ALA A 227 -8.79 8.74 18.20
C ALA A 227 -7.65 8.85 19.22
N ARG A 228 -7.78 8.08 20.31
CA ARG A 228 -6.65 7.89 21.23
C ARG A 228 -5.65 6.92 20.62
N ALA A 229 -4.37 7.27 20.75
CA ALA A 229 -3.29 6.40 20.33
C ALA A 229 -3.27 5.14 21.21
N ASP A 230 -3.59 4.01 20.59
CA ASP A 230 -3.25 2.68 21.13
C ASP A 230 -2.21 2.01 20.22
N PRO A 231 -1.40 1.06 20.74
CA PRO A 231 -0.30 0.48 19.96
C PRO A 231 -0.74 -0.18 18.64
N LEU A 232 -1.91 -0.82 18.60
CA LEU A 232 -2.40 -1.50 17.41
C LEU A 232 -2.85 -0.49 16.37
N LEU A 233 -3.69 0.48 16.77
CA LEU A 233 -4.14 1.56 15.89
C LEU A 233 -2.95 2.36 15.34
N THR A 234 -1.98 2.67 16.20
CA THR A 234 -0.75 3.38 15.82
C THR A 234 0.05 2.57 14.80
N THR A 235 0.17 1.26 14.99
CA THR A 235 0.87 0.37 14.05
C THR A 235 0.19 0.38 12.68
N TRP A 236 -1.14 0.25 12.63
CA TRP A 236 -1.89 0.27 11.37
C TRP A 236 -1.85 1.64 10.69
N ALA A 237 -1.98 2.73 11.44
CA ALA A 237 -1.89 4.09 10.90
C ALA A 237 -0.49 4.39 10.33
N LEU A 238 0.58 3.98 11.04
CA LEU A 238 1.95 4.09 10.53
C LEU A 238 2.19 3.20 9.32
N ALA A 239 1.62 1.98 9.29
CA ALA A 239 1.72 1.11 8.12
C ALA A 239 1.02 1.73 6.90
N LEU A 240 -0.20 2.28 7.06
CA LEU A 240 -0.89 3.02 5.99
C LEU A 240 -0.10 4.25 5.53
N GLY A 241 0.47 5.02 6.47
CA GLY A 241 1.32 6.16 6.14
C GLY A 241 2.59 5.76 5.39
N GLY A 242 3.26 4.68 5.82
CA GLY A 242 4.44 4.14 5.14
C GLY A 242 4.13 3.58 3.76
N LEU A 243 3.00 2.89 3.59
CA LEU A 243 2.55 2.39 2.29
C LEU A 243 2.13 3.54 1.36
N THR A 244 1.53 4.59 1.91
CA THR A 244 1.25 5.83 1.18
C THR A 244 2.55 6.48 0.72
N ALA A 245 3.55 6.63 1.60
CA ALA A 245 4.85 7.16 1.24
C ALA A 245 5.54 6.31 0.16
N TYR A 246 5.45 4.97 0.26
CA TYR A 246 5.95 4.05 -0.75
C TYR A 246 5.29 4.32 -2.12
N LEU A 247 3.96 4.41 -2.19
CA LEU A 247 3.23 4.72 -3.42
C LEU A 247 3.53 6.14 -3.95
N LEU A 248 3.88 7.08 -3.09
CA LEU A 248 4.28 8.42 -3.53
C LEU A 248 5.69 8.42 -4.12
N ILE A 249 6.61 7.63 -3.57
CA ILE A 249 8.02 7.57 -4.01
C ILE A 249 8.17 6.73 -5.29
N PHE A 250 7.54 5.56 -5.35
CA PHE A 250 7.68 4.60 -6.44
C PHE A 250 6.54 4.69 -7.46
N GLU A 251 6.66 3.97 -8.57
CA GLU A 251 5.59 3.82 -9.56
C GLU A 251 4.27 3.44 -8.87
N ALA A 252 3.21 4.18 -9.17
CA ALA A 252 1.91 3.96 -8.57
C ALA A 252 0.75 4.12 -9.54
N ARG A 253 -0.33 3.40 -9.25
CA ARG A 253 -1.64 3.48 -9.90
C ARG A 253 -2.74 3.40 -8.84
N PRO A 254 -3.93 3.96 -9.09
CA PRO A 254 -5.05 3.88 -8.15
C PRO A 254 -5.40 2.45 -7.71
N ARG A 255 -5.34 1.49 -8.63
CA ARG A 255 -5.58 0.06 -8.34
C ARG A 255 -4.70 -0.54 -7.24
N TYR A 256 -3.53 0.03 -6.97
CA TYR A 256 -2.66 -0.46 -5.89
C TYR A 256 -3.28 -0.19 -4.51
N VAL A 257 -4.13 0.84 -4.40
CA VAL A 257 -4.87 1.18 -3.18
C VAL A 257 -5.94 0.13 -2.87
N LEU A 258 -6.43 -0.62 -3.86
CA LEU A 258 -7.44 -1.67 -3.63
C LEU A 258 -6.98 -2.71 -2.60
N ALA A 259 -5.70 -3.08 -2.62
CA ALA A 259 -5.10 -3.99 -1.65
C ALA A 259 -5.04 -3.41 -0.22
N LEU A 260 -5.16 -2.09 -0.08
CA LEU A 260 -5.11 -1.36 1.19
C LEU A 260 -6.50 -1.09 1.77
N VAL A 261 -7.56 -1.19 0.97
CA VAL A 261 -8.95 -0.91 1.40
C VAL A 261 -9.33 -1.64 2.69
N PRO A 262 -9.06 -2.96 2.87
CA PRO A 262 -9.37 -3.63 4.13
C PRO A 262 -8.70 -2.99 5.34
N VAL A 263 -7.43 -2.56 5.21
CA VAL A 263 -6.68 -1.91 6.30
C VAL A 263 -7.23 -0.53 6.60
N VAL A 264 -7.60 0.25 5.58
CA VAL A 264 -8.25 1.56 5.75
C VAL A 264 -9.56 1.41 6.54
N LEU A 265 -10.39 0.41 6.19
CA LEU A 265 -11.64 0.14 6.90
C LEU A 265 -11.42 -0.32 8.34
N LEU A 266 -10.40 -1.17 8.59
CA LEU A 266 -10.03 -1.58 9.95
C LEU A 266 -9.58 -0.38 10.80
N VAL A 267 -8.81 0.53 10.22
CA VAL A 267 -8.38 1.77 10.88
C VAL A 267 -9.58 2.67 11.19
N LEU A 268 -10.47 2.88 10.22
CA LEU A 268 -11.71 3.64 10.41
C LEU A 268 -12.55 3.07 11.57
N LEU A 269 -12.81 1.76 11.55
CA LEU A 269 -13.62 1.09 12.56
C LEU A 269 -12.97 1.18 13.95
N ARG A 270 -11.68 0.84 14.05
CA ARG A 270 -10.96 0.83 15.33
C ARG A 270 -10.86 2.22 15.93
N ALA A 271 -10.51 3.21 15.12
CA ALA A 271 -10.44 4.60 15.54
C ALA A 271 -11.84 5.14 15.93
N GLY A 272 -12.90 4.70 15.23
CA GLY A 272 -14.28 5.09 15.49
C GLY A 272 -14.80 4.55 16.81
N LEU A 273 -14.59 3.26 17.08
CA LEU A 273 -14.94 2.64 18.36
C LEU A 273 -14.21 3.32 19.53
N GLY A 274 -12.90 3.59 19.37
CA GLY A 274 -12.12 4.31 20.39
C GLY A 274 -12.55 5.77 20.61
N SER A 275 -13.26 6.37 19.65
CA SER A 275 -13.81 7.73 19.75
C SER A 275 -15.22 7.75 20.36
N ALA A 276 -15.99 6.67 20.23
CA ALA A 276 -17.37 6.56 20.69
C ALA A 276 -17.51 6.26 22.19
N ASP A 277 -16.53 5.60 22.80
CA ASP A 277 -16.55 5.20 24.21
C ASP A 277 -16.43 6.37 25.21
N HIS A 278 -16.45 7.62 24.75
CA HIS A 278 -16.43 8.82 25.61
C HIS A 278 -17.60 9.75 25.29
N PRO A 279 -18.73 9.67 26.03
CA PRO A 279 -19.64 10.80 26.12
C PRO A 279 -18.87 12.01 26.66
N THR A 280 -19.07 13.15 26.03
CA THR A 280 -18.62 14.46 26.52
C THR A 280 -19.01 14.63 27.97
N ALA A 281 -18.07 14.44 28.89
CA ALA A 281 -18.19 14.89 30.27
C ALA A 281 -18.14 16.42 30.25
N THR A 282 -19.26 17.07 29.90
CA THR A 282 -19.49 18.52 30.02
C THR A 282 -20.92 18.86 29.61
N ARG A 283 -21.91 18.49 30.43
CA ARG A 283 -23.16 19.26 30.56
C ARG A 283 -24.04 18.88 31.76
N GLU A 284 -23.44 18.59 32.92
CA GLU A 284 -24.16 18.61 34.20
C GLU A 284 -23.31 19.34 35.24
N ALA A 285 -23.13 20.63 35.01
CA ALA A 285 -22.65 21.59 36.01
C ALA A 285 -23.01 23.00 35.54
N ARG A 286 -24.31 23.27 35.37
CA ARG A 286 -24.91 24.61 35.45
C ARG A 286 -26.34 24.48 35.92
#